data_AF-A0A3M2Y4C8-F1
#
_entry.id   AF-A0A3M2Y4C8-F1
#
_cell.length_a   1.000
_cell.length_b   1.000
_cell.length_c   1.000
_cell.angle_alpha   90.00
_cell.angle_beta   90.00
_cell.angle_gamma   90.00
#
_symmetry.space_group_name_H-M   'P 1'
#
loop_
_entity.id
_entity.type
_entity.pdbx_description
1 polymer ?
#
loop_
_entity_poly.entity_id
_entity_poly.type
_entity_poly.pdbx_seq_one_letter_code
_entity_poly.pdbx_strand_id
1 'polypeptide(L)'
;SQVAPDRVAAILIEPIQGDGGFLTAPVEFLKALRALTEQHGIVLILDEIQTGFGRTGKWFGFEHAGIQPDLVTVAKSLAGGMPLSGVVGRA
;
A
#
# COMPACT_ATOMS: atom_id res chain seq x y z
N SER A 1 -0.25 -13.83 21.24
CA SER A 1 1.07 -14.31 20.78
C SER A 1 1.84 -13.11 20.27
N GLN A 2 3.13 -12.99 20.58
CA GLN A 2 4.00 -11.91 20.05
C GLN A 2 4.91 -12.47 18.95
N VAL A 3 5.24 -11.65 17.95
CA VAL A 3 6.13 -12.00 16.83
C VAL A 3 7.29 -11.01 16.82
N ALA A 4 8.52 -11.51 16.78
CA ALA A 4 9.70 -10.67 16.67
C ALA A 4 9.81 -10.05 15.25
N PRO A 5 10.25 -8.78 15.11
CA PRO A 5 10.26 -8.08 13.81
C PRO A 5 11.07 -8.78 12.72
N ASP A 6 12.18 -9.43 13.07
CA ASP A 6 13.05 -10.19 12.17
C ASP A 6 12.38 -11.43 11.58
N ARG A 7 11.22 -11.83 12.11
CA ARG A 7 10.39 -12.90 11.55
C ARG A 7 9.24 -12.39 10.68
N VAL A 8 9.14 -11.07 10.46
CA VAL A 8 8.11 -10.46 9.62
C VAL A 8 8.71 -10.13 8.27
N ALA A 9 8.30 -10.84 7.22
CA ALA A 9 8.78 -10.57 5.86
C ALA A 9 8.19 -9.29 5.27
N ALA A 10 6.89 -9.06 5.46
CA ALA A 10 6.18 -7.95 4.86
C ALA A 10 4.99 -7.50 5.71
N ILE A 11 4.58 -6.24 5.51
CA ILE A 11 3.28 -5.71 5.93
C ILE A 11 2.55 -5.23 4.68
N LEU A 12 1.32 -5.72 4.48
CA LEU A 12 0.43 -5.31 3.41
C LEU A 12 -0.73 -4.49 3.97
N ILE A 13 -1.05 -3.38 3.32
CA ILE A 13 -2.14 -2.50 3.73
C ILE A 13 -2.74 -1.72 2.56
N GLU A 14 -4.06 -1.50 2.58
CA GLU A 14 -4.74 -0.56 1.69
C GLU A 14 -4.62 0.88 2.24
N PRO A 15 -4.21 1.90 1.44
CA PRO A 15 -4.20 3.29 1.90
C PRO A 15 -5.61 3.79 2.29
N ILE A 16 -6.64 3.27 1.62
CA ILE A 16 -8.05 3.40 2.00
C ILE A 16 -8.65 2.01 1.86
N GLN A 17 -9.07 1.40 2.97
CA GLN A 17 -9.63 0.06 2.97
C GLN A 17 -10.98 0.08 2.24
N GLY A 18 -11.05 -0.53 1.06
CA GLY A 18 -12.22 -0.45 0.18
C GLY A 18 -13.42 -1.19 0.75
N ASP A 19 -13.37 -2.52 0.67
CA ASP A 19 -14.48 -3.40 1.07
C ASP A 19 -14.70 -3.41 2.59
N GLY A 20 -13.76 -2.83 3.35
CA GLY A 20 -13.91 -2.57 4.79
C GLY A 20 -14.77 -1.37 5.17
N GLY A 21 -15.31 -0.64 4.18
CA GLY A 21 -16.14 0.54 4.42
C GLY A 21 -15.43 1.87 4.17
N PHE A 22 -14.50 1.91 3.21
CA PHE A 22 -13.80 3.12 2.78
C PHE A 22 -13.06 3.82 3.92
N LEU A 23 -12.34 3.02 4.72
CA LEU A 23 -11.62 3.50 5.89
C LEU A 23 -10.26 4.06 5.48
N THR A 24 -10.13 5.39 5.49
CA THR A 24 -8.89 6.09 5.17
C THR A 24 -7.86 5.90 6.28
N ALA A 25 -6.71 5.33 5.95
CA ALA A 25 -5.58 5.28 6.86
C ALA A 25 -5.09 6.71 7.17
N PRO A 26 -4.94 7.11 8.45
CA PRO A 26 -4.38 8.41 8.77
C PRO A 26 -2.98 8.59 8.18
N VAL A 27 -2.67 9.78 7.67
CA VAL A 27 -1.35 10.08 7.07
C VAL A 27 -0.20 9.76 8.04
N GLU A 28 -0.34 10.17 9.30
CA GLU A 28 0.68 9.94 10.31
C GLU A 28 0.86 8.45 10.63
N PHE A 29 -0.21 7.65 10.51
CA PHE A 29 -0.12 6.21 10.65
C PHE A 29 0.67 5.57 9.50
N LEU A 30 0.42 5.96 8.25
CA LEU A 30 1.17 5.46 7.10
C LEU A 30 2.66 5.84 7.14
N LYS A 31 2.97 7.06 7.58
CA LYS A 31 4.37 7.50 7.80
C LYS A 31 5.05 6.69 8.90
N ALA A 32 4.39 6.50 10.04
CA ALA A 32 4.93 5.70 11.14
C ALA A 32 5.16 4.25 10.72
N LEU A 33 4.24 3.68 9.93
CA LEU A 33 4.37 2.33 9.39
C LEU A 33 5.55 2.22 8.42
N ARG A 34 5.76 3.22 7.55
CA ARG A 34 6.93 3.27 6.67
C ARG A 34 8.23 3.32 7.47
N ALA A 35 8.33 4.20 8.47
CA ALA A 35 9.52 4.30 9.31
C ALA A 35 9.81 2.98 10.05
N LEU A 36 8.77 2.33 10.59
CA LEU A 36 8.89 1.04 11.28
C LEU A 36 9.39 -0.06 10.34
N THR A 37 8.84 -0.13 9.14
CA THR A 37 9.20 -1.15 8.15
C THR A 37 10.63 -0.95 7.65
N GLU A 38 11.06 0.29 7.41
CA GLU A 38 12.47 0.61 7.09
C GLU A 38 13.43 0.24 8.23
N GLN A 39 13.08 0.58 9.48
CA GLN A 39 13.89 0.28 10.65
C GLN A 39 14.19 -1.22 10.79
N HIS A 40 13.23 -2.07 10.43
CA HIS A 40 13.32 -3.52 10.61
C HIS A 40 13.60 -4.29 9.32
N GLY A 41 13.77 -3.62 8.18
CA GLY A 41 13.94 -4.30 6.89
C GLY A 41 12.72 -5.11 6.45
N ILE A 42 11.53 -4.71 6.90
CA ILE A 42 10.25 -5.35 6.55
C ILE A 42 9.75 -4.73 5.24
N VAL A 43 9.33 -5.57 4.30
CA VAL A 43 8.76 -5.09 3.03
C VAL A 43 7.41 -4.43 3.28
N LEU A 44 7.27 -3.15 2.92
CA LEU A 44 5.98 -2.46 2.95
C LEU A 44 5.29 -2.57 1.58
N ILE A 45 4.11 -3.18 1.57
CA ILE A 45 3.26 -3.36 0.39
C ILE A 45 2.01 -2.49 0.54
N LEU A 46 1.79 -1.59 -0.41
CA LEU A 46 0.56 -0.79 -0.47
C LEU A 46 -0.36 -1.41 -1.51
N ASP A 47 -1.53 -1.86 -1.05
CA ASP A 47 -2.55 -2.40 -1.94
C ASP A 47 -3.35 -1.28 -2.59
N GLU A 48 -2.98 -0.97 -3.82
CA GLU A 48 -3.57 0.10 -4.62
C GLU A 48 -4.56 -0.45 -5.67
N ILE A 49 -5.00 -1.71 -5.52
CA ILE A 49 -5.95 -2.31 -6.46
C ILE A 49 -7.21 -1.43 -6.58
N GLN A 50 -7.75 -0.91 -5.47
CA GLN A 50 -8.94 -0.06 -5.48
C GLN A 50 -8.61 1.45 -5.53
N THR A 51 -7.57 1.89 -4.84
CA THR A 51 -7.21 3.31 -4.65
C THR A 51 -6.32 3.89 -5.75
N GLY A 52 -5.69 3.04 -6.57
CA GLY A 52 -4.78 3.45 -7.63
C GLY A 52 -5.49 4.02 -8.87
N PHE A 53 -4.67 4.51 -9.81
CA PHE A 53 -5.07 5.11 -11.09
C PHE A 53 -6.07 6.25 -10.95
N GLY A 54 -5.78 7.21 -10.06
CA GLY A 54 -6.57 8.45 -9.99
C GLY A 54 -7.80 8.39 -9.09
N ARG A 55 -8.15 7.24 -8.51
CA ARG A 55 -9.39 7.06 -7.72
C ARG A 55 -9.53 8.08 -6.59
N THR A 56 -8.41 8.50 -5.99
CA THR A 56 -8.36 9.40 -4.82
C THR A 56 -7.91 10.82 -5.17
N GLY A 57 -7.84 11.18 -6.47
CA GLY A 57 -7.33 12.48 -6.93
C GLY A 57 -5.80 12.55 -7.08
N LYS A 58 -5.09 11.48 -6.73
CA LYS A 58 -3.67 11.24 -7.00
C LYS A 58 -3.49 9.93 -7.77
N TRP A 59 -2.33 9.71 -8.38
CA TRP A 59 -2.10 8.47 -9.14
C TRP A 59 -2.21 7.24 -8.26
N PHE A 60 -1.67 7.33 -7.04
CA PHE A 60 -1.77 6.30 -6.00
C PHE A 60 -2.16 6.93 -4.66
N GLY A 61 -2.89 6.18 -3.84
CA GLY A 61 -3.32 6.59 -2.50
C GLY A 61 -2.16 6.89 -1.54
N PHE A 62 -1.08 6.12 -1.57
CA PHE A 62 0.08 6.35 -0.70
C PHE A 62 0.74 7.72 -0.91
N GLU A 63 0.56 8.35 -2.07
CA GLU A 63 1.10 9.68 -2.37
C GLU A 63 0.50 10.77 -1.47
N HIS A 64 -0.68 10.55 -0.90
CA HIS A 64 -1.27 11.47 0.09
C HIS A 64 -0.46 11.51 1.40
N ALA A 65 0.24 10.43 1.73
CA ALA A 65 1.12 10.36 2.90
C ALA A 65 2.57 10.77 2.61
N GLY A 66 2.94 10.93 1.34
CA GLY A 66 4.30 11.30 0.92
C GLY A 66 5.35 10.21 1.20
N ILE A 67 4.93 8.95 1.28
CA ILE A 67 5.80 7.80 1.51
C ILE A 67 6.10 7.06 0.21
N GLN A 68 7.16 6.24 0.19
CA GLN A 68 7.43 5.30 -0.89
C GLN A 68 7.37 3.85 -0.37
N PRO A 69 6.42 3.03 -0.84
CA PRO A 69 6.37 1.62 -0.50
C PRO A 69 7.43 0.81 -1.25
N ASP A 70 7.71 -0.41 -0.78
CA ASP A 70 8.63 -1.33 -1.44
C ASP A 70 7.96 -2.04 -2.61
N LEU A 71 6.69 -2.42 -2.44
CA LEU A 71 5.83 -3.00 -3.47
C LEU A 71 4.47 -2.32 -3.53
N VAL A 72 3.84 -2.35 -4.70
CA VAL A 72 2.47 -1.89 -4.94
C VAL A 72 1.72 -2.95 -5.75
N THR A 73 0.52 -3.35 -5.30
CA THR A 73 -0.40 -4.18 -6.09
C THR A 73 -1.38 -3.32 -6.86
N VAL A 74 -1.59 -3.65 -8.13
CA VAL A 74 -2.45 -2.88 -9.05
C VAL A 74 -3.37 -3.80 -9.85
N ALA A 75 -4.61 -3.39 -10.07
CA ALA A 75 -5.57 -4.02 -10.98
C ALA A 75 -6.74 -3.04 -11.27
N LYS A 76 -7.98 -3.53 -11.35
CA LYS A 76 -9.22 -2.75 -11.53
C LYS A 76 -9.09 -1.67 -12.61
N SER A 77 -8.93 -0.41 -12.21
CA SER A 77 -8.84 0.75 -13.11
C SER A 77 -7.63 0.70 -14.05
N LEU A 78 -6.60 -0.11 -13.74
CA LEU A 78 -5.37 -0.28 -14.52
C LEU A 78 -5.62 -0.47 -16.02
N ALA A 79 -6.64 -1.24 -16.40
CA ALA A 79 -6.88 -1.60 -17.81
C ALA A 79 -8.28 -1.28 -18.32
N GLY A 80 -8.97 -0.31 -17.69
CA GLY A 80 -10.24 0.22 -18.21
C GLY A 80 -11.34 -0.84 -18.39
N GLY A 81 -11.34 -1.90 -17.57
CA GLY A 81 -12.33 -3.00 -17.64
C GLY A 81 -11.80 -4.31 -18.22
N MET A 82 -10.61 -4.33 -18.81
CA MET A 82 -9.95 -5.57 -19.22
C MET A 82 -9.29 -6.27 -18.01
N PRO A 83 -9.20 -7.61 -18.00
CA PRO A 83 -8.58 -8.36 -16.91
C PRO A 83 -7.05 -8.17 -16.96
N LEU A 84 -6.54 -7.28 -16.11
CA LEU A 84 -5.11 -7.06 -15.91
C LEU A 84 -4.81 -6.76 -14.45
N SER A 85 -3.73 -7.34 -13.93
CA SER A 85 -3.17 -7.04 -12.63
C SER A 85 -1.64 -6.99 -12.69
N GLY A 86 -1.02 -6.44 -11.67
CA GLY A 86 0.43 -6.38 -11.56
C GLY A 86 0.91 -6.17 -10.12
N VAL A 87 2.19 -6.49 -9.92
CA VAL A 87 2.96 -6.14 -8.72
C VAL A 87 4.16 -5.32 -9.20
N VAL A 88 4.29 -4.10 -8.69
CA VAL A 88 5.35 -3.17 -9.06
C VAL A 88 6.24 -2.95 -7.85
N GLY A 89 7.56 -3.03 -8.04
CA GLY A 89 8.53 -2.94 -6.97
C GLY A 89 9.86 -2.34 -7.41
N ARG A 90 10.72 -2.05 -6.44
CA ARG A 90 12.12 -1.68 -6.72
C ARG A 90 12.88 -2.88 -7.30
N ALA A 91 13.80 -2.59 -8.24
CA ALA A 91 14.72 -3.56 -8.83
C ALA A 91 15.98 -3.72 -7.97
#